data_AF-A0A6C0CMA4-F1
#
_entry.id   AF-A0A6C0CMA4-F1
#
_cell.length_a   1.000
_cell.length_b   1.000
_cell.length_c   1.000
_cell.angle_alpha   90.00
_cell.angle_beta   90.00
_cell.angle_gamma   90.00
#
_symmetry.space_group_name_H-M   'P 1'
#
loop_
_entity.id
_entity.type
_entity.pdbx_description
1 polymer ?
#
loop_
_entity_poly.entity_id
_entity_poly.type
_entity_poly.pdbx_seq_one_letter_code
_entity_poly.pdbx_strand_id
1 'polypeptide(L)'
;MQFPKTRGQCVYVRHIQANKPILIATGPAGSGKTLLVCQEAVRMIRSRQVGKIIFTRPIVAADEDMGYLPGEMERKMEPWAKPMMEIMENYLTHNQINARTYIEPLGFMRGRTFTNSFIIADEMQNSTPNQMKMLLTRVGENTKLVVTGDTSQSDLGQENGLMDIINKINGLEYDYVSHVEMDNDDVMRHPAVSEILSVYNK
;
A
#
# COMPACT_ATOMS: atom_id res chain seq x y z
N MET A 1 7.38 -6.78 16.38
CA MET A 1 6.38 -6.93 15.31
C MET A 1 5.05 -7.18 15.97
N GLN A 2 4.00 -6.52 15.49
CA GLN A 2 2.65 -6.74 15.98
C GLN A 2 2.07 -7.92 15.23
N PHE A 3 1.63 -8.95 15.95
CA PHE A 3 1.03 -10.11 15.32
C PHE A 3 -0.37 -9.77 14.79
N PRO A 4 -0.78 -10.39 13.66
CA PRO A 4 -2.16 -10.30 13.20
C PRO A 4 -3.10 -10.81 14.31
N LYS A 5 -4.17 -10.06 14.57
CA LYS A 5 -5.11 -10.31 15.67
C LYS A 5 -6.40 -10.97 15.21
N THR A 6 -6.68 -10.94 13.91
CA THR A 6 -7.91 -11.46 13.32
C THR A 6 -7.58 -12.46 12.21
N ARG A 7 -8.60 -13.22 11.79
CA ARG A 7 -8.45 -14.20 10.72
C ARG A 7 -8.07 -13.52 9.39
N GLY A 8 -8.72 -12.43 9.01
CA GLY A 8 -8.42 -11.72 7.77
C GLY A 8 -7.02 -11.12 7.76
N GLN A 9 -6.57 -10.55 8.88
CA GLN A 9 -5.17 -10.11 9.03
C GLN A 9 -4.16 -11.26 8.88
N CYS A 10 -4.46 -12.45 9.42
CA CYS A 10 -3.60 -13.63 9.24
C CYS A 10 -3.53 -14.05 7.76
N VAL A 11 -4.67 -14.06 7.08
CA VAL A 11 -4.74 -14.37 5.65
C VAL A 11 -3.94 -13.34 4.85
N TYR A 12 -4.12 -12.05 5.12
CA TYR A 12 -3.38 -10.98 4.47
C TYR A 12 -1.86 -11.14 4.60
N VAL A 13 -1.34 -11.37 5.80
CA VAL A 13 0.10 -11.60 6.03
C VAL A 13 0.61 -12.82 5.26
N ARG A 14 -0.15 -13.92 5.21
CA ARG A 14 0.21 -15.10 4.42
C ARG A 14 0.29 -14.79 2.92
N HIS A 15 -0.61 -13.97 2.39
CA HIS A 15 -0.56 -13.54 1.00
C HIS A 15 0.64 -12.61 0.71
N ILE A 16 1.04 -11.77 1.66
CA ILE A 16 2.28 -10.99 1.54
C ILE A 16 3.50 -11.93 1.47
N GLN A 17 3.53 -12.96 2.32
CA GLN A 17 4.64 -13.92 2.39
C GLN A 17 4.64 -14.95 1.25
N ALA A 18 3.54 -15.11 0.52
CA ALA A 18 3.45 -16.01 -0.62
C ALA A 18 4.33 -15.56 -1.80
N ASN A 19 4.73 -16.51 -2.65
CA ASN A 19 5.63 -16.30 -3.78
C ASN A 19 5.06 -15.41 -4.90
N LYS A 20 3.74 -15.17 -4.92
CA LYS A 20 3.11 -14.33 -5.95
C LYS A 20 3.65 -12.90 -5.86
N PRO A 21 4.26 -12.34 -6.91
CA PRO A 21 4.91 -11.03 -6.83
C PRO A 21 3.92 -9.88 -6.66
N ILE A 22 2.65 -10.04 -7.04
CA ILE A 22 1.64 -8.99 -6.95
C ILE A 22 0.54 -9.41 -5.96
N LEU A 23 0.31 -8.55 -4.98
CA LEU A 23 -0.82 -8.65 -4.05
C LEU A 23 -1.66 -7.38 -4.11
N ILE A 24 -2.95 -7.53 -4.31
CA ILE A 24 -3.96 -6.48 -4.13
C ILE A 24 -4.67 -6.77 -2.81
N ALA A 25 -4.65 -5.83 -1.89
CA ALA A 25 -5.21 -5.97 -0.56
C ALA A 25 -6.20 -4.84 -0.28
N THR A 26 -7.47 -5.21 -0.12
CA THR A 26 -8.56 -4.28 0.16
C THR A 26 -9.04 -4.40 1.59
N GLY A 27 -9.65 -3.35 2.11
CA GLY A 27 -10.43 -3.41 3.34
C GLY A 27 -10.61 -2.05 3.98
N PRO A 28 -11.37 -1.96 5.09
CA PRO A 28 -11.68 -0.70 5.75
C PRO A 28 -10.48 -0.08 6.45
N ALA A 29 -10.53 1.23 6.70
CA ALA A 29 -9.56 1.90 7.56
C ALA A 29 -9.48 1.22 8.95
N GLY A 30 -8.26 1.02 9.45
CA GLY A 30 -8.03 0.35 10.74
C GLY A 30 -7.99 -1.19 10.68
N SER A 31 -8.14 -1.82 9.51
CA SER A 31 -7.97 -3.29 9.36
C SER A 31 -6.51 -3.77 9.44
N GLY A 32 -5.54 -2.84 9.53
CA GLY A 32 -4.12 -3.16 9.68
C GLY A 32 -3.33 -3.31 8.38
N LYS A 33 -3.93 -3.00 7.22
CA LYS A 33 -3.33 -3.17 5.88
C LYS A 33 -1.94 -2.55 5.76
N THR A 34 -1.82 -1.25 6.06
CA THR A 34 -0.57 -0.49 5.98
C THR A 34 0.44 -0.94 7.04
N LEU A 35 -0.02 -1.19 8.26
CA LEU A 35 0.84 -1.61 9.37
C LEU A 35 1.51 -2.96 9.10
N LEU A 36 0.72 -3.98 8.76
CA LEU A 36 1.20 -5.35 8.60
C LEU A 36 2.12 -5.47 7.39
N VAL A 37 1.83 -4.78 6.29
CA VAL A 37 2.72 -4.79 5.12
C VAL A 37 4.04 -4.07 5.39
N CYS A 38 4.04 -2.96 6.13
CA CYS A 38 5.28 -2.30 6.53
C CYS A 38 6.16 -3.23 7.39
N GLN A 39 5.55 -3.98 8.33
CA GLN A 39 6.28 -4.96 9.14
C GLN A 39 6.86 -6.09 8.29
N GLU A 40 6.12 -6.59 7.30
CA GLU A 40 6.65 -7.60 6.37
C GLU A 40 7.77 -7.03 5.48
N ALA A 41 7.67 -5.79 5.02
CA ALA A 41 8.74 -5.12 4.28
C ALA A 41 10.03 -5.01 5.14
N VAL A 42 9.89 -4.62 6.41
CA VAL A 42 10.98 -4.65 7.41
C VAL A 42 11.56 -6.06 7.56
N ARG A 43 10.72 -7.10 7.62
CA ARG A 43 11.20 -8.48 7.73
C ARG A 43 12.03 -8.86 6.51
N MET A 44 11.57 -8.54 5.30
CA MET A 44 12.25 -8.87 4.06
C MET A 44 13.56 -8.10 3.87
N ILE A 45 13.61 -6.82 4.24
CA ILE A 45 14.85 -6.02 4.15
C ILE A 45 15.90 -6.49 5.17
N ARG A 46 15.48 -6.89 6.38
CA ARG A 46 16.39 -7.41 7.43
C ARG A 46 16.93 -8.79 7.10
N SER A 47 16.10 -9.65 6.52
CA SER A 47 16.49 -10.98 6.03
C SER A 47 17.23 -10.95 4.69
N ARG A 48 17.48 -9.76 4.12
CA ARG A 48 18.14 -9.54 2.83
C ARG A 48 17.44 -10.24 1.66
N GLN A 49 16.13 -10.49 1.79
CA GLN A 49 15.31 -11.03 0.70
C GLN A 49 15.07 -10.00 -0.40
N VAL A 50 15.05 -8.72 -0.02
CA VAL A 50 14.98 -7.57 -0.94
C VAL A 50 16.07 -6.56 -0.57
N GLY A 51 16.47 -5.73 -1.54
CA GLY A 51 17.50 -4.71 -1.37
C GLY A 51 16.97 -3.35 -0.92
N LYS A 52 15.72 -3.03 -1.25
CA LYS A 52 15.09 -1.75 -0.94
C LYS A 52 13.57 -1.84 -0.76
N ILE A 53 13.02 -0.85 -0.07
CA ILE A 53 11.59 -0.64 0.14
C ILE A 53 11.18 0.64 -0.59
N ILE A 54 10.09 0.60 -1.33
CA ILE A 54 9.57 1.75 -2.07
C ILE A 54 8.13 1.99 -1.62
N PHE A 55 7.86 3.18 -1.10
CA PHE A 55 6.53 3.67 -0.80
C PHE A 55 6.04 4.53 -1.95
N THR A 56 4.85 4.25 -2.46
CA THR A 56 4.24 5.06 -3.50
C THR A 56 2.75 5.29 -3.23
N ARG A 57 2.24 6.43 -3.69
CA ARG A 57 0.84 6.81 -3.59
C ARG A 57 0.43 7.61 -4.84
N PRO A 58 -0.81 7.47 -5.35
CA PRO A 58 -1.35 8.38 -6.34
C PRO A 58 -1.40 9.80 -5.81
N ILE A 59 -1.03 10.77 -6.64
CA ILE A 59 -1.31 12.18 -6.33
C ILE A 59 -2.74 12.42 -6.80
N VAL A 60 -3.66 12.60 -5.84
CA VAL A 60 -4.98 13.16 -6.15
C VAL A 60 -4.77 14.65 -6.33
N ALA A 61 -4.96 15.14 -7.55
CA ALA A 61 -5.11 16.58 -7.76
C ALA A 61 -6.45 16.96 -7.11
N ALA A 62 -6.40 17.43 -5.87
CA ALA A 62 -7.50 18.19 -5.32
C ALA A 62 -7.56 19.49 -6.12
N ASP A 63 -8.39 19.53 -7.17
CA ASP A 63 -8.88 20.71 -7.90
C ASP A 63 -7.87 21.81 -8.34
N GLU A 64 -6.57 21.53 -8.43
CA GLU A 64 -5.60 22.47 -8.99
C GLU A 64 -4.72 21.82 -10.06
N ASP A 65 -4.88 22.31 -11.30
CA ASP A 65 -3.89 22.22 -12.36
C ASP A 65 -2.55 22.73 -11.82
N MET A 66 -1.64 21.84 -11.44
CA MET A 66 -0.26 22.24 -11.16
C MET A 66 0.74 21.20 -11.66
N GLY A 67 1.49 21.61 -12.67
CA GLY A 67 2.79 21.04 -12.96
C GLY A 67 3.73 21.33 -11.80
N TYR A 68 4.10 20.29 -11.06
CA TYR A 68 5.06 20.39 -9.97
C TYR A 68 6.49 20.33 -10.48
N LEU A 69 7.38 21.11 -9.85
CA LEU A 69 8.81 20.94 -10.05
C LEU A 69 9.33 19.71 -9.28
N PRO A 70 10.34 18.99 -9.80
CA PRO A 70 11.05 17.95 -9.04
C PRO A 70 11.57 18.54 -7.72
N GLY A 71 11.01 18.10 -6.60
CA GLY A 71 11.30 18.61 -5.24
C GLY A 71 10.08 19.15 -4.49
N GLU A 72 9.15 19.84 -5.15
CA GLU A 72 7.88 20.23 -4.51
C GLU A 72 6.99 19.01 -4.25
N MET A 73 7.03 18.07 -5.19
CA MET A 73 6.27 16.84 -5.13
C MET A 73 6.73 15.95 -3.97
N GLU A 74 8.04 15.87 -3.72
CA GLU A 74 8.61 15.13 -2.59
C GLU A 74 8.16 15.73 -1.25
N ARG A 75 8.23 17.06 -1.10
CA ARG A 75 7.76 17.78 0.11
C ARG A 75 6.26 17.57 0.37
N LYS A 76 5.44 17.46 -0.69
CA LYS A 76 4.01 17.14 -0.55
C LYS A 76 3.76 15.69 -0.12
N MET A 77 4.67 14.77 -0.41
CA MET A 77 4.53 13.36 -0.02
C MET A 77 5.01 13.06 1.39
N GLU A 78 5.93 13.86 1.95
CA GLU A 78 6.46 13.68 3.30
C GLU A 78 5.37 13.50 4.38
N PRO A 79 4.30 14.34 4.45
CA PRO A 79 3.26 14.17 5.45
C PRO A 79 2.53 12.82 5.35
N TRP A 80 2.31 12.32 4.13
CA TRP A 80 1.67 11.03 3.92
C TRP A 80 2.57 9.86 4.28
N ALA A 81 3.86 9.93 3.94
CA ALA A 81 4.79 8.84 4.21
C ALA A 81 5.12 8.70 5.70
N LYS A 82 4.97 9.79 6.47
CA LYS A 82 5.33 9.85 7.89
C LYS A 82 4.82 8.67 8.74
N PRO A 83 3.54 8.25 8.71
CA PRO A 83 3.08 7.11 9.49
C PRO A 83 3.77 5.78 9.11
N MET A 84 4.09 5.59 7.84
CA MET A 84 4.84 4.42 7.38
C MET A 84 6.27 4.48 7.90
N MET A 85 6.91 5.65 7.81
CA MET A 85 8.28 5.87 8.32
C MET A 85 8.37 5.64 9.83
N GLU A 86 7.40 6.10 10.61
CA GLU A 86 7.29 5.83 12.06
C GLU A 86 7.23 4.32 12.34
N ILE A 87 6.51 3.54 11.51
CA ILE A 87 6.51 2.08 11.62
C ILE A 87 7.91 1.52 11.34
N MET A 88 8.61 2.02 10.31
CA MET A 88 9.96 1.57 9.97
C MET A 88 10.96 1.85 11.10
N GLU A 89 10.88 3.02 11.74
CA GLU A 89 11.75 3.48 12.83
C GLU A 89 11.69 2.59 14.07
N ASN A 90 10.57 1.88 14.28
CA ASN A 90 10.46 0.90 15.36
C ASN A 90 11.37 -0.33 15.17
N TYR A 91 11.89 -0.56 13.96
CA TYR A 91 12.60 -1.79 13.61
C TYR A 91 13.91 -1.61 12.85
N LEU A 92 14.13 -0.44 12.26
CA LEU A 92 15.32 -0.08 11.49
C LEU A 92 15.98 1.15 12.09
N THR A 93 17.31 1.21 12.03
CA THR A 93 18.03 2.43 12.40
C THR A 93 17.83 3.51 11.34
N HIS A 94 18.01 4.77 11.73
CA HIS A 94 17.89 5.90 10.80
C HIS A 94 18.79 5.74 9.56
N ASN A 95 20.01 5.24 9.74
CA ASN A 95 20.93 4.94 8.62
C ASN A 95 20.39 3.84 7.69
N GLN A 96 19.76 2.80 8.23
CA GLN A 96 19.15 1.74 7.42
C GLN A 96 17.96 2.25 6.63
N ILE A 97 17.13 3.09 7.25
CA ILE A 97 15.97 3.71 6.61
C ILE A 97 16.44 4.58 5.43
N ASN A 98 17.34 5.53 5.68
CA ASN A 98 17.86 6.44 4.66
C ASN A 98 18.55 5.72 3.50
N ALA A 99 19.21 4.59 3.77
CA ALA A 99 19.94 3.85 2.74
C ALA A 99 19.06 2.89 1.91
N ARG A 100 17.86 2.52 2.39
CA ARG A 100 17.08 1.41 1.81
C ARG A 100 15.61 1.73 1.55
N THR A 101 15.13 2.88 1.97
CA THR A 101 13.72 3.26 1.88
C THR A 101 13.56 4.48 0.99
N TYR A 102 12.63 4.41 0.04
CA TYR A 102 12.39 5.46 -0.93
C TYR A 102 10.90 5.81 -0.95
N ILE A 103 10.61 7.10 -0.98
CA ILE A 103 9.25 7.62 -1.18
C ILE A 103 9.19 8.13 -2.61
N GLU A 104 8.40 7.47 -3.44
CA GLU A 104 8.36 7.71 -4.88
C GLU A 104 6.93 8.04 -5.28
N PRO A 105 6.65 9.23 -5.84
CA PRO A 105 5.34 9.53 -6.40
C PRO A 105 4.95 8.54 -7.48
N LEU A 106 3.66 8.18 -7.59
CA LEU A 106 3.23 7.15 -8.55
C LEU A 106 3.62 7.48 -10.01
N GLY A 107 3.59 8.76 -10.39
CA GLY A 107 4.02 9.21 -11.71
C GLY A 107 5.49 8.92 -12.03
N PHE A 108 6.37 8.90 -11.02
CA PHE A 108 7.81 8.66 -11.15
C PHE A 108 8.15 7.17 -11.31
N MET A 109 7.15 6.30 -11.15
CA MET A 109 7.29 4.87 -11.43
C MET A 109 7.26 4.58 -12.94
N ARG A 110 6.76 5.51 -13.76
CA ARG A 110 6.60 5.36 -15.22
C ARG A 110 7.95 5.08 -15.89
N GLY A 111 7.96 4.14 -16.84
CA GLY A 111 9.14 3.82 -17.65
C GLY A 111 10.24 3.06 -16.92
N ARG A 112 10.06 2.75 -15.63
CA ARG A 112 11.03 1.99 -14.82
C ARG A 112 10.63 0.52 -14.76
N THR A 113 11.60 -0.33 -14.43
CA THR A 113 11.38 -1.70 -13.98
C THR A 113 12.10 -1.85 -12.66
N PHE A 114 11.39 -2.28 -11.63
CA PHE A 114 11.94 -2.41 -10.28
C PHE A 114 12.35 -3.85 -10.03
N THR A 115 13.61 -4.05 -9.68
CA THR A 115 14.16 -5.34 -9.28
C THR A 115 14.61 -5.30 -7.82
N ASN A 116 14.66 -6.46 -7.17
CA ASN A 116 15.15 -6.61 -5.80
C ASN A 116 14.47 -5.63 -4.81
N SER A 117 13.17 -5.43 -4.95
CA SER A 117 12.41 -4.35 -4.29
C SER A 117 11.15 -4.86 -3.61
N PHE A 118 10.79 -4.26 -2.47
CA PHE A 118 9.45 -4.40 -1.88
C PHE A 118 8.71 -3.08 -2.05
N ILE A 119 7.68 -3.07 -2.89
CA ILE A 119 6.91 -1.87 -3.22
C ILE A 119 5.58 -1.92 -2.48
N ILE A 120 5.29 -0.88 -1.71
CA ILE A 120 4.01 -0.65 -1.06
C ILE A 120 3.34 0.52 -1.76
N ALA A 121 2.27 0.24 -2.48
CA ALA A 121 1.45 1.23 -3.15
C ALA A 121 0.16 1.44 -2.35
N ASP A 122 0.12 2.50 -1.54
CA ASP A 122 -0.99 2.75 -0.62
C ASP A 122 -2.05 3.68 -1.21
N GLU A 123 -3.26 3.61 -0.64
CA GLU A 123 -4.39 4.48 -1.00
C GLU A 123 -4.72 4.41 -2.50
N MET A 124 -4.63 3.21 -3.08
CA MET A 124 -4.71 3.02 -4.52
C MET A 124 -6.13 3.13 -5.09
N GLN A 125 -7.16 3.25 -4.24
CA GLN A 125 -8.49 3.70 -4.68
C GLN A 125 -8.44 5.11 -5.29
N ASN A 126 -7.39 5.87 -5.01
CA ASN A 126 -7.15 7.19 -5.57
C ASN A 126 -6.34 7.18 -6.88
N SER A 127 -6.11 6.00 -7.46
CA SER A 127 -5.47 5.86 -8.77
C SER A 127 -6.50 5.81 -9.88
N THR A 128 -6.13 6.24 -11.09
CA THR A 128 -6.88 5.92 -12.31
C THR A 128 -6.56 4.50 -12.79
N PRO A 129 -7.43 3.84 -13.59
CA PRO A 129 -7.11 2.55 -14.21
C PRO A 129 -5.79 2.54 -14.98
N ASN A 130 -5.46 3.64 -15.66
CA ASN A 130 -4.20 3.79 -16.38
C ASN A 130 -2.99 3.84 -15.44
N GLN A 131 -3.10 4.52 -14.29
CA GLN A 131 -2.05 4.55 -13.28
C GLN A 131 -1.86 3.17 -12.62
N MET A 132 -2.95 2.47 -12.30
CA MET A 132 -2.91 1.10 -11.77
C MET A 132 -2.20 0.16 -12.75
N LYS A 133 -2.63 0.14 -14.02
CA LYS A 133 -1.99 -0.66 -15.08
C LYS A 133 -0.51 -0.30 -15.26
N MET A 134 -0.18 0.99 -15.23
CA MET A 134 1.19 1.46 -15.33
C MET A 134 2.04 0.88 -14.20
N LEU A 135 1.58 0.95 -12.94
CA LEU A 135 2.28 0.43 -11.78
C LEU A 135 2.47 -1.09 -11.81
N LEU A 136 1.40 -1.84 -12.08
CA LEU A 136 1.42 -3.31 -12.11
C LEU A 136 2.42 -3.85 -13.12
N THR A 137 2.68 -3.11 -14.21
CA THR A 137 3.68 -3.47 -15.23
C THR A 137 5.12 -3.05 -14.93
N ARG A 138 5.40 -2.50 -13.73
CA ARG A 138 6.76 -2.12 -13.32
C ARG A 138 7.49 -3.21 -12.51
N VAL A 139 6.83 -4.32 -12.20
CA VAL A 139 7.38 -5.42 -11.42
C VAL A 139 8.44 -6.17 -12.23
N GLY A 140 9.67 -6.20 -11.73
CA GLY A 140 10.79 -6.98 -12.27
C GLY A 140 11.21 -8.14 -11.37
N GLU A 141 12.39 -8.70 -11.63
CA GLU A 141 12.94 -9.83 -10.89
C GLU A 141 13.13 -9.53 -9.39
N ASN A 142 12.78 -10.52 -8.54
CA ASN A 142 12.86 -10.43 -7.08
C ASN A 142 12.14 -9.19 -6.52
N THR A 143 10.96 -8.87 -7.05
CA THR A 143 10.14 -7.75 -6.58
C THR A 143 8.79 -8.24 -6.07
N LYS A 144 8.42 -7.75 -4.89
CA LYS A 144 7.06 -7.89 -4.34
C LYS A 144 6.38 -6.52 -4.40
N LEU A 145 5.23 -6.45 -5.06
CA LEU A 145 4.35 -5.29 -5.09
C LEU A 145 3.08 -5.60 -4.29
N VAL A 146 2.83 -4.80 -3.26
CA VAL A 146 1.59 -4.84 -2.48
C VAL A 146 0.83 -3.55 -2.70
N VAL A 147 -0.33 -3.66 -3.35
CA VAL A 147 -1.31 -2.59 -3.57
C VAL A 147 -2.29 -2.63 -2.41
N THR A 148 -2.43 -1.54 -1.67
CA THR A 148 -3.39 -1.39 -0.58
C THR A 148 -4.40 -0.28 -0.88
N GLY A 149 -5.64 -0.45 -0.41
CA GLY A 149 -6.65 0.59 -0.48
C GLY A 149 -7.98 0.21 0.14
N ASP A 150 -8.90 1.17 0.18
CA ASP A 150 -10.27 1.02 0.67
C ASP A 150 -11.23 1.41 -0.45
N THR A 151 -11.98 0.45 -0.99
CA THR A 151 -12.91 0.68 -2.11
C THR A 151 -14.05 1.64 -1.75
N SER A 152 -14.30 1.86 -0.45
CA SER A 152 -15.35 2.77 0.04
C SER A 152 -14.88 4.23 0.21
N GLN A 153 -13.57 4.50 0.12
CA GLN A 153 -12.97 5.82 0.40
C GLN A 153 -12.25 6.42 -0.81
N SER A 154 -12.82 6.28 -2.00
CA SER A 154 -12.24 6.84 -3.23
C SER A 154 -12.53 8.33 -3.36
N ASP A 155 -11.48 9.13 -3.47
CA ASP A 155 -11.58 10.57 -3.79
C ASP A 155 -11.92 10.81 -5.28
N LEU A 156 -11.68 9.81 -6.16
CA LEU A 156 -11.98 9.87 -7.59
C LEU A 156 -13.41 9.41 -7.94
N GLY A 157 -14.19 8.97 -6.95
CA GLY A 157 -15.49 8.34 -7.15
C GLY A 157 -15.40 6.84 -7.48
N GLN A 158 -16.50 6.28 -8.01
CA GLN A 158 -16.64 4.83 -8.18
C GLN A 158 -15.75 4.27 -9.30
N GLU A 159 -15.47 5.05 -10.34
CA GLU A 159 -14.60 4.64 -11.44
C GLU A 159 -13.14 4.95 -11.11
N ASN A 160 -12.51 4.05 -10.36
CA ASN A 160 -11.10 4.15 -10.00
C ASN A 160 -10.29 2.89 -10.34
N GLY A 161 -8.97 3.02 -10.29
CA GLY A 161 -8.03 1.97 -10.68
C GLY A 161 -8.03 0.76 -9.76
N LEU A 162 -8.34 0.93 -8.47
CA LEU A 162 -8.46 -0.20 -7.53
C LEU A 162 -9.70 -1.03 -7.85
N MET A 163 -10.85 -0.39 -8.05
CA MET A 163 -12.08 -1.09 -8.39
C MET A 163 -11.99 -1.77 -9.77
N ASP A 164 -11.38 -1.10 -10.76
CA ASP A 164 -11.16 -1.68 -12.09
C ASP A 164 -10.32 -2.95 -12.04
N ILE A 165 -9.19 -2.96 -11.31
CA ILE A 165 -8.35 -4.17 -11.23
C ILE A 165 -9.05 -5.30 -10.46
N ILE A 166 -9.76 -5.00 -9.37
CA ILE A 166 -10.52 -6.01 -8.61
C ILE A 166 -11.55 -6.67 -9.52
N ASN A 167 -12.32 -5.88 -10.27
CA ASN A 167 -13.33 -6.42 -11.19
C ASN A 167 -12.72 -7.29 -12.29
N LYS A 168 -11.52 -6.95 -12.79
CA LYS A 168 -10.84 -7.74 -13.83
C LYS A 168 -10.29 -9.08 -13.34
N ILE A 169 -9.87 -9.16 -12.08
CA ILE A 169 -9.27 -10.37 -11.52
C ILE A 169 -10.29 -11.23 -10.76
N ASN A 170 -11.48 -10.70 -10.50
CA ASN A 170 -12.51 -11.41 -9.76
C ASN A 170 -12.92 -12.70 -10.47
N GLY A 171 -13.02 -13.79 -9.71
CA GLY A 171 -13.40 -15.11 -10.21
C GLY A 171 -12.33 -15.82 -11.05
N LEU A 172 -11.11 -15.29 -11.11
CA LEU A 172 -10.00 -15.86 -11.89
C LEU A 172 -8.80 -16.18 -11.00
N GLU A 173 -8.20 -17.35 -11.20
CA GLU A 173 -6.94 -17.70 -10.57
C GLU A 173 -5.77 -17.30 -11.46
N TYR A 174 -4.80 -16.59 -10.89
CA TYR A 174 -3.58 -16.16 -11.57
C TYR A 174 -2.34 -16.69 -10.86
N ASP A 175 -1.34 -17.11 -11.62
CA ASP A 175 -0.08 -17.61 -11.06
C ASP A 175 0.69 -16.55 -10.28
N TYR A 176 0.62 -15.29 -10.72
CA TYR A 176 1.47 -14.20 -10.22
C TYR A 176 0.73 -13.11 -9.43
N VAL A 177 -0.60 -13.10 -9.48
CA VAL A 177 -1.44 -12.09 -8.84
C VAL A 177 -2.32 -12.76 -7.80
N SER A 178 -2.50 -12.11 -6.66
CA SER A 178 -3.51 -12.48 -5.67
C SER A 178 -4.27 -11.26 -5.19
N HIS A 179 -5.52 -11.49 -4.80
CA HIS A 179 -6.36 -10.51 -4.13
C HIS A 179 -6.76 -11.05 -2.76
N VAL A 180 -6.75 -10.18 -1.76
CA VAL A 180 -7.26 -10.46 -0.41
C VAL A 180 -8.10 -9.28 0.04
N GLU A 181 -9.25 -9.60 0.64
CA GLU A 181 -10.17 -8.63 1.20
C GLU A 181 -10.23 -8.83 2.71
N MET A 182 -9.96 -7.76 3.45
CA MET A 182 -10.23 -7.64 4.87
C MET A 182 -11.54 -6.87 5.05
N ASP A 183 -12.32 -7.24 6.05
CA ASP A 183 -13.64 -6.68 6.30
C ASP A 183 -13.69 -5.88 7.62
N ASN A 184 -14.89 -5.55 8.08
CA ASN A 184 -15.09 -4.80 9.32
C ASN A 184 -14.70 -5.60 10.58
N ASP A 185 -14.70 -6.94 10.52
CA ASP A 185 -14.29 -7.78 11.65
C ASP A 185 -12.76 -7.76 11.83
N ASP A 186 -12.02 -7.31 10.82
CA ASP A 186 -10.58 -7.10 10.88
C ASP A 186 -10.17 -5.74 11.49
N VAL A 187 -11.14 -4.84 11.73
CA VAL A 187 -10.88 -3.48 12.24
C VAL A 187 -10.56 -3.50 13.73
N MET A 188 -9.29 -3.22 14.06
CA MET A 188 -8.83 -3.19 15.44
C MET A 188 -8.62 -1.75 15.90
N ARG A 189 -9.65 -1.18 16.55
CA ARG A 189 -9.60 0.17 17.13
C ARG A 189 -9.78 0.12 18.64
N HIS A 190 -9.29 1.15 19.32
CA HIS A 190 -9.58 1.32 20.74
C HIS A 190 -11.10 1.48 20.94
N PRO A 191 -11.73 0.89 21.98
CA PRO A 191 -13.18 0.98 22.20
C PRO A 191 -13.73 2.41 22.17
N ALA A 192 -12.97 3.37 22.70
CA ALA A 192 -13.32 4.81 22.64
C ALA A 192 -13.54 5.35 21.21
N VAL A 193 -12.83 4.82 20.20
CA VAL A 193 -13.04 5.24 18.80
C VAL A 193 -14.40 4.73 18.31
N SER A 194 -14.75 3.49 18.62
CA SER A 194 -16.08 2.95 18.28
C SER A 194 -17.20 3.71 18.97
N GLU A 195 -17.01 4.09 20.24
CA GLU A 195 -17.93 4.94 20.99
C GLU A 195 -18.15 6.29 20.28
N ILE A 196 -17.07 6.99 19.90
CA ILE A 196 -17.18 8.26 19.18
C ILE A 196 -17.83 8.11 17.81
N LEU A 197 -17.48 7.08 17.03
CA LEU A 197 -18.12 6.84 15.73
C LEU A 197 -19.62 6.59 15.86
N SER A 198 -20.07 5.94 16.92
CA SER A 198 -21.49 5.74 17.18
C SER A 198 -22.26 7.03 17.46
N VAL A 199 -21.56 8.08 17.92
CA VAL A 199 -22.14 9.42 18.12
C VAL A 199 -22.31 10.14 16.79
N TYR A 200 -21.33 10.04 15.88
CA TYR A 200 -21.36 10.71 14.57
C TYR A 200 -22.22 9.99 13.52
N ASN A 201 -22.44 8.68 13.65
CA ASN A 201 -23.25 7.88 12.71
C ASN A 201 -24.75 7.86 13.08
N LYS A 202 -25.20 8.72 13.99
CA LYS A 202 -26.61 9.02 14.26
C LYS A 202 -27.06 10.22 13.44
#